data_AF-A0A924HP98-F1
#
_entry.id   AF-A0A924HP98-F1
#
_cell.length_a   1.000
_cell.length_b   1.000
_cell.length_c   1.000
_cell.angle_alpha   90.00
_cell.angle_beta   90.00
_cell.angle_gamma   90.00
#
_symmetry.space_group_name_H-M   'P 1'
#
loop_
_entity.id
_entity.type
_entity.pdbx_description
1 polymer ?
#
loop_
_entity_poly.entity_id
_entity_poly.type
_entity_poly.pdbx_seq_one_letter_code
_entity_poly.pdbx_strand_id
1 'polypeptide(L)'
;NSKNKTITISADTIVDKIRGGMLGQIIGNVNGFAYEFKFFDKPGEIKEYTPALPEGGVTDDDTDFEWVYISKMQQSGVVMLPYQDINNLWIKSINKNIWCANRYARYLMDLGISAPLTGNTVINPWSSFNLSGQFLCETYGLVAPAMPQTAAKIGLHYTRVAIDDEPAQTTQLFTTMVSTAFVEKDMNKILDAGIASLDAKSKFQKIIADVKKWHQENPDDWQACRKLIHENFQIKDNLTRNRNGTEMNTAAIIGAFLYGKGDFKESIRLAFNFGYDADCNAATIGTILGAKYGYKKMMSEGWQITDRYKNTNRDGMPMDETITSYADRVIAVFEMVNKQNGGSKELINHQWVYKIASESPKNVYALKPETLKKVELIAQYQKQITLWLLNSDKKENAKAVYMAVCLDRAEAMKKAYPKQWENACYNLSGYWKVMNNIFYGDKFNDLVQLKEKFIVQGFKKPAEIAKSDELFNDKVFWKKPEGLY
;
A
#
# COMPACT_ATOMS: atom_id res chain seq x y z
N ASN A 1 -20.42 -19.67 15.04
CA ASN A 1 -19.33 -20.55 14.53
C ASN A 1 -19.79 -21.28 13.27
N SER A 2 -19.75 -20.62 12.10
CA SER A 2 -19.79 -21.37 10.83
C SER A 2 -18.43 -22.04 10.68
N LYS A 3 -18.38 -23.37 10.67
CA LYS A 3 -17.14 -24.09 10.35
C LYS A 3 -16.70 -23.68 8.94
N ASN A 4 -15.45 -23.22 8.78
CA ASN A 4 -14.88 -22.95 7.46
C ASN A 4 -15.05 -24.19 6.57
N LYS A 5 -15.51 -23.99 5.33
CA LYS A 5 -15.71 -25.08 4.38
C LYS A 5 -14.35 -25.43 3.78
N THR A 6 -13.90 -26.68 3.95
CA THR A 6 -12.73 -27.15 3.22
C THR A 6 -13.09 -27.35 1.75
N ILE A 7 -12.31 -26.73 0.85
CA ILE A 7 -12.39 -26.93 -0.59
C ILE A 7 -11.13 -27.64 -1.08
N THR A 8 -11.26 -28.39 -2.17
CA THR A 8 -10.13 -29.08 -2.81
C THR A 8 -9.93 -28.49 -4.20
N ILE A 9 -8.72 -28.03 -4.50
CA ILE A 9 -8.34 -27.45 -5.80
C ILE A 9 -7.04 -28.11 -6.26
N SER A 10 -6.89 -28.40 -7.56
CA SER A 10 -5.62 -28.96 -8.06
C SER A 10 -4.47 -27.97 -7.87
N ALA A 11 -3.28 -28.50 -7.56
CA ALA A 11 -2.09 -27.69 -7.37
C ALA A 11 -1.75 -26.89 -8.63
N ASP A 12 -1.92 -27.51 -9.80
CA ASP A 12 -1.75 -26.86 -11.10
C ASP A 12 -2.66 -25.64 -11.28
N THR A 13 -3.91 -25.71 -10.83
CA THR A 13 -4.85 -24.58 -10.94
C THR A 13 -4.44 -23.43 -10.02
N ILE A 14 -4.01 -23.72 -8.78
CA ILE A 14 -3.55 -22.68 -7.86
C ILE A 14 -2.27 -22.01 -8.37
N VAL A 15 -1.28 -22.81 -8.80
CA VAL A 15 -0.02 -22.31 -9.36
C VAL A 15 -0.26 -21.46 -10.60
N ASP A 16 -1.11 -21.92 -11.52
CA ASP A 16 -1.47 -21.19 -12.73
C ASP A 16 -2.13 -19.85 -12.41
N LYS A 17 -3.04 -19.81 -11.43
CA LYS A 17 -3.72 -18.59 -10.99
C LYS A 17 -2.81 -17.62 -10.23
N ILE A 18 -1.91 -18.11 -9.37
CA ILE A 18 -0.90 -17.25 -8.71
C ILE A 18 -0.01 -16.59 -9.77
N ARG A 19 0.52 -17.38 -10.71
CA ARG A 19 1.35 -16.87 -11.82
C ARG A 19 0.57 -15.90 -12.71
N GLY A 20 -0.71 -16.17 -12.95
CA GLY A 20 -1.59 -15.28 -13.70
C GLY A 20 -1.78 -13.94 -12.99
N GLY A 21 -2.05 -13.96 -11.69
CA GLY A 21 -2.16 -12.74 -10.86
C GLY A 21 -0.89 -11.88 -10.93
N MET A 22 0.28 -12.49 -10.74
CA MET A 22 1.56 -11.77 -10.83
C MET A 22 1.84 -11.23 -12.22
N LEU A 23 1.58 -12.01 -13.27
CA LEU A 23 1.69 -11.54 -14.65
C LEU A 23 0.80 -10.32 -14.88
N GLY A 24 -0.43 -10.37 -14.37
CA GLY A 24 -1.40 -9.29 -14.50
C GLY A 24 -0.96 -8.02 -13.76
N GLN A 25 -0.41 -8.17 -12.56
CA GLN A 25 0.17 -7.06 -11.79
C GLN A 25 1.30 -6.37 -12.56
N ILE A 26 2.29 -7.15 -13.02
CA ILE A 26 3.47 -6.62 -13.73
C ILE A 26 3.06 -5.97 -15.06
N ILE A 27 2.16 -6.59 -15.82
CA ILE A 27 1.63 -6.03 -17.07
C ILE A 27 0.91 -4.70 -16.82
N GLY A 28 0.03 -4.65 -15.81
CA GLY A 28 -0.73 -3.45 -15.49
C GLY A 28 0.18 -2.30 -15.06
N ASN A 29 1.11 -2.60 -14.16
CA ASN A 29 2.12 -1.66 -13.67
C ASN A 29 2.97 -1.10 -14.81
N VAL A 30 3.82 -1.93 -15.44
CA VAL A 30 4.89 -1.42 -16.31
C VAL A 30 4.34 -0.74 -17.57
N ASN A 31 3.20 -1.20 -18.11
CA ASN A 31 2.55 -0.51 -19.22
C ASN A 31 1.84 0.79 -18.79
N GLY A 32 1.51 0.92 -17.51
CA GLY A 32 0.89 2.09 -16.92
C GLY A 32 1.81 3.29 -16.75
N PHE A 33 3.13 3.10 -16.67
CA PHE A 33 4.12 4.20 -16.54
C PHE A 33 3.93 5.33 -17.55
N ALA A 34 3.53 5.01 -18.78
CA ALA A 34 3.31 6.02 -19.82
C ALA A 34 2.09 6.93 -19.54
N TYR A 35 1.16 6.45 -18.70
CA TYR A 35 -0.16 7.03 -18.43
C TYR A 35 -0.32 7.55 -17.00
N GLU A 36 0.58 7.16 -16.09
CA GLU A 36 0.69 7.70 -14.72
C GLU A 36 0.61 9.24 -14.76
N PHE A 37 -0.37 9.78 -14.04
CA PHE A 37 -0.62 11.21 -13.91
C PHE A 37 -0.83 11.99 -15.22
N LYS A 38 -1.21 11.32 -16.33
CA LYS A 38 -1.50 12.00 -17.61
C LYS A 38 -2.93 12.53 -17.71
N PHE A 39 -3.89 11.82 -17.10
CA PHE A 39 -5.32 12.06 -17.30
C PHE A 39 -6.03 12.42 -15.99
N PHE A 40 -5.88 13.67 -15.54
CA PHE A 40 -6.56 14.18 -14.33
C PHE A 40 -7.90 14.81 -14.62
N ASP A 41 -7.91 15.88 -15.42
CA ASP A 41 -9.11 16.68 -15.67
C ASP A 41 -9.98 16.06 -16.76
N LYS A 42 -9.35 15.31 -17.68
CA LYS A 42 -10.00 14.71 -18.85
C LYS A 42 -9.77 13.20 -18.88
N PRO A 43 -10.72 12.42 -19.41
CA PRO A 43 -10.50 11.01 -19.71
C PRO A 43 -9.31 10.82 -20.66
N GLY A 44 -8.70 9.65 -20.59
CA GLY A 44 -7.75 9.22 -21.60
C GLY A 44 -8.42 8.94 -22.94
N GLU A 45 -7.59 8.91 -23.98
CA GLU A 45 -8.00 8.73 -25.38
C GLU A 45 -7.46 7.43 -25.99
N ILE A 46 -7.02 6.48 -25.15
CA ILE A 46 -6.40 5.22 -25.58
C ILE A 46 -7.49 4.32 -26.16
N LYS A 47 -7.46 4.09 -27.48
CA LYS A 47 -8.47 3.29 -28.19
C LYS A 47 -8.15 1.80 -28.23
N GLU A 48 -6.88 1.48 -28.42
CA GLU A 48 -6.36 0.11 -28.57
C GLU A 48 -5.22 -0.09 -27.59
N TYR A 49 -5.10 -1.31 -27.07
CA TYR A 49 -4.04 -1.69 -26.15
C TYR A 49 -3.67 -3.15 -26.37
N THR A 50 -2.38 -3.48 -26.36
CA THR A 50 -1.92 -4.87 -26.36
C THR A 50 -0.86 -5.00 -25.26
N PRO A 51 -1.14 -5.77 -24.20
CA PRO A 51 -0.20 -5.91 -23.09
C PRO A 51 0.98 -6.80 -23.49
N ALA A 52 2.15 -6.20 -23.70
CA ALA A 52 3.39 -6.93 -23.95
C ALA A 52 4.56 -6.23 -23.28
N LEU A 53 5.51 -7.01 -22.76
CA LEU A 53 6.68 -6.49 -22.04
C LEU A 53 7.96 -7.20 -22.53
N PRO A 54 8.51 -6.78 -23.69
CA PRO A 54 9.66 -7.44 -24.30
C PRO A 54 10.94 -7.35 -23.45
N GLU A 55 11.03 -6.37 -22.55
CA GLU A 55 12.16 -6.20 -21.61
C GLU A 55 11.92 -6.86 -20.25
N GLY A 56 10.74 -7.47 -20.04
CA GLY A 56 10.31 -8.03 -18.77
C GLY A 56 9.76 -6.98 -17.81
N GLY A 57 9.60 -7.37 -16.56
CA GLY A 57 9.26 -6.48 -15.45
C GLY A 57 10.48 -5.73 -14.91
N VAL A 58 10.21 -4.64 -14.19
CA VAL A 58 11.22 -3.83 -13.49
C VAL A 58 10.68 -3.44 -12.12
N THR A 59 11.57 -3.24 -11.15
CA THR A 59 11.18 -2.76 -9.83
C THR A 59 10.55 -1.39 -9.90
N ASP A 60 9.42 -1.28 -9.23
CA ASP A 60 8.58 -0.12 -9.07
C ASP A 60 7.76 -0.30 -7.78
N ASP A 61 7.32 0.76 -7.11
CA ASP A 61 6.79 0.64 -5.75
C ASP A 61 5.51 -0.17 -5.63
N ASP A 62 4.76 -0.35 -6.73
CA ASP A 62 3.61 -1.26 -6.85
C ASP A 62 3.95 -2.76 -6.78
N THR A 63 5.22 -3.13 -6.91
CA THR A 63 5.63 -4.55 -6.91
C THR A 63 6.82 -4.83 -6.01
N ASP A 64 7.73 -3.87 -5.83
CA ASP A 64 9.05 -4.15 -5.29
C ASP A 64 9.11 -4.20 -3.75
N PHE A 65 8.18 -3.54 -3.05
CA PHE A 65 7.99 -3.67 -1.61
C PHE A 65 7.45 -5.06 -1.27
N GLU A 66 6.42 -5.50 -1.99
CA GLU A 66 5.85 -6.84 -1.85
C GLU A 66 6.92 -7.91 -2.11
N TRP A 67 7.75 -7.70 -3.13
CA TRP A 67 8.88 -8.58 -3.45
C TRP A 67 9.87 -8.74 -2.30
N VAL A 68 10.29 -7.62 -1.68
CA VAL A 68 11.17 -7.63 -0.49
C VAL A 68 10.54 -8.44 0.65
N TYR A 69 9.25 -8.25 0.91
CA TYR A 69 8.54 -8.98 1.96
C TYR A 69 8.40 -10.46 1.66
N ILE A 70 7.95 -10.84 0.45
CA ILE A 70 7.77 -12.24 0.05
C ILE A 70 9.10 -12.98 0.10
N SER A 71 10.18 -12.36 -0.38
CA SER A 71 11.52 -12.93 -0.28
C SER A 71 11.89 -13.21 1.18
N LYS A 72 11.64 -12.26 2.10
CA LYS A 72 11.93 -12.45 3.52
C LYS A 72 11.01 -13.49 4.19
N MET A 73 9.72 -13.53 3.86
CA MET A 73 8.79 -14.53 4.37
C MET A 73 9.23 -15.93 3.98
N GLN A 74 9.52 -16.15 2.70
CA GLN A 74 9.96 -17.42 2.15
C GLN A 74 11.28 -17.89 2.76
N GLN A 75 12.25 -16.98 2.95
CA GLN A 75 13.54 -17.31 3.55
C GLN A 75 13.45 -17.62 5.05
N SER A 76 12.58 -16.92 5.78
CA SER A 76 12.48 -17.06 7.25
C SER A 76 11.47 -18.11 7.70
N GLY A 77 10.56 -18.53 6.83
CA GLY A 77 9.43 -19.38 7.22
C GLY A 77 8.38 -18.64 8.07
N VAL A 78 8.40 -17.31 8.10
CA VAL A 78 7.48 -16.48 8.89
C VAL A 78 6.63 -15.61 7.97
N VAL A 79 5.31 -15.87 7.92
CA VAL A 79 4.36 -15.10 7.10
C VAL A 79 4.12 -13.71 7.66
N MET A 80 3.90 -13.58 8.97
CA MET A 80 3.62 -12.29 9.63
C MET A 80 4.89 -11.85 10.36
N LEU A 81 5.79 -11.16 9.65
CA LEU A 81 7.07 -10.74 10.20
C LEU A 81 6.87 -9.82 11.42
N PRO A 82 7.57 -10.02 12.54
CA PRO A 82 7.56 -9.03 13.62
C PRO A 82 7.88 -7.62 13.11
N TYR A 83 7.20 -6.59 13.61
CA TYR A 83 7.42 -5.23 13.12
C TYR A 83 8.89 -4.77 13.26
N GLN A 84 9.62 -5.24 14.28
CA GLN A 84 11.05 -4.98 14.39
C GLN A 84 11.84 -5.50 13.18
N ASP A 85 11.50 -6.70 12.69
CA ASP A 85 12.13 -7.28 11.50
C ASP A 85 11.73 -6.52 10.24
N ILE A 86 10.48 -6.02 10.16
CA ILE A 86 10.02 -5.15 9.07
C ILE A 86 10.84 -3.85 9.02
N ASN A 87 11.02 -3.18 10.16
CA ASN A 87 11.82 -1.94 10.22
C ASN A 87 13.28 -2.20 9.80
N ASN A 88 13.88 -3.29 10.28
CA ASN A 88 15.24 -3.68 9.89
C ASN A 88 15.33 -4.00 8.38
N LEU A 89 14.31 -4.64 7.83
CA LEU A 89 14.24 -4.95 6.40
C LEU A 89 14.15 -3.68 5.55
N TRP A 90 13.33 -2.69 5.96
CA TRP A 90 13.24 -1.40 5.27
C TRP A 90 14.56 -0.64 5.30
N ILE A 91 15.19 -0.52 6.47
CA ILE A 91 16.50 0.14 6.61
C ILE A 91 17.55 -0.54 5.73
N LYS A 92 17.51 -1.86 5.62
CA LYS A 92 18.46 -2.63 4.81
C LYS A 92 18.21 -2.50 3.30
N SER A 93 16.96 -2.59 2.86
CA SER A 93 16.63 -2.89 1.46
C SER A 93 15.76 -1.85 0.75
N ILE A 94 15.15 -0.91 1.46
CA ILE A 94 14.22 0.08 0.90
C ILE A 94 14.73 1.48 1.22
N ASN A 95 15.65 1.98 0.37
CA ASN A 95 16.35 3.25 0.58
C ASN A 95 16.33 4.21 -0.62
N LYS A 96 15.72 3.83 -1.75
CA LYS A 96 15.69 4.62 -2.99
C LYS A 96 14.30 4.60 -3.61
N ASN A 97 13.93 5.67 -4.33
CA ASN A 97 12.68 5.77 -5.07
C ASN A 97 11.48 5.29 -4.23
N ILE A 98 11.28 5.99 -3.12
CA ILE A 98 10.18 5.77 -2.18
C ILE A 98 9.35 7.05 -2.18
N TRP A 99 8.02 6.93 -2.28
CA TRP A 99 7.13 8.08 -2.42
C TRP A 99 6.23 8.31 -1.21
N CYS A 100 5.74 9.55 -1.09
CA CYS A 100 4.62 9.94 -0.22
C CYS A 100 4.66 9.33 1.20
N ALA A 101 3.64 8.55 1.59
CA ALA A 101 3.52 7.99 2.94
C ALA A 101 4.62 6.96 3.26
N ASN A 102 5.01 6.14 2.29
CA ASN A 102 6.11 5.18 2.43
C ASN A 102 7.43 5.93 2.71
N ARG A 103 7.66 7.06 2.02
CA ARG A 103 8.89 7.85 2.19
C ARG A 103 8.93 8.48 3.58
N TYR A 104 7.81 9.05 4.02
CA TYR A 104 7.75 9.63 5.35
C TYR A 104 7.87 8.56 6.44
N ALA A 105 7.26 7.38 6.26
CA ALA A 105 7.44 6.24 7.15
C ALA A 105 8.93 5.85 7.26
N ARG A 106 9.67 5.81 6.14
CA ARG A 106 11.12 5.56 6.15
C ARG A 106 11.88 6.64 6.95
N TYR A 107 11.51 7.91 6.83
CA TYR A 107 12.12 9.00 7.62
C TYR A 107 11.82 8.88 9.11
N LEU A 108 10.61 8.45 9.47
CA LEU A 108 10.23 8.16 10.85
C LEU A 108 11.04 6.98 11.43
N MET A 109 11.35 5.94 10.62
CA MET A 109 12.25 4.85 11.03
C MET A 109 13.68 5.33 11.33
N ASP A 110 14.21 6.27 10.52
CA ASP A 110 15.51 6.90 10.81
C ASP A 110 15.48 7.65 12.15
N LEU A 111 14.36 8.30 12.46
CA LEU A 111 14.09 8.94 13.76
C LEU A 111 13.82 7.94 14.89
N GLY A 112 13.67 6.64 14.59
CA GLY A 112 13.50 5.58 15.60
C GLY A 112 12.05 5.30 15.98
N ILE A 113 11.12 5.81 15.19
CA ILE A 113 9.71 5.43 15.25
C ILE A 113 9.55 4.19 14.39
N SER A 114 9.07 3.12 15.01
CA SER A 114 8.93 1.81 14.38
C SER A 114 7.50 1.57 13.90
N ALA A 115 7.33 0.80 12.83
CA ALA A 115 6.03 0.25 12.44
C ALA A 115 5.34 -0.48 13.61
N PRO A 116 3.99 -0.45 13.71
CA PRO A 116 3.04 0.21 12.79
C PRO A 116 2.87 1.71 13.08
N LEU A 117 3.60 2.28 14.04
CA LEU A 117 3.43 3.68 14.43
C LEU A 117 3.81 4.66 13.30
N THR A 118 4.72 4.26 12.42
CA THR A 118 5.08 4.98 11.19
C THR A 118 3.94 5.12 10.18
N GLY A 119 2.95 4.23 10.24
CA GLY A 119 1.75 4.30 9.42
C GLY A 119 0.57 4.97 10.12
N ASN A 120 0.67 5.33 11.40
CA ASN A 120 -0.46 5.89 12.13
C ASN A 120 -0.80 7.33 11.68
N THR A 121 -2.09 7.65 11.52
CA THR A 121 -2.57 8.97 11.04
C THR A 121 -2.20 10.16 11.94
N VAL A 122 -2.00 9.94 13.24
CA VAL A 122 -1.58 11.01 14.17
C VAL A 122 -0.08 11.29 14.05
N ILE A 123 0.70 10.30 13.63
CA ILE A 123 2.17 10.35 13.60
C ILE A 123 2.68 10.65 12.20
N ASN A 124 2.03 10.14 11.16
CA ASN A 124 2.38 10.32 9.76
C ASN A 124 1.26 11.10 9.05
N PRO A 125 1.49 12.36 8.65
CA PRO A 125 0.46 13.20 8.04
C PRO A 125 0.01 12.69 6.66
N TRP A 126 0.81 11.87 5.98
CA TRP A 126 0.46 11.30 4.68
C TRP A 126 -0.46 10.07 4.78
N SER A 127 -0.51 9.44 5.95
CA SER A 127 -1.16 8.14 6.15
C SER A 127 -2.67 8.14 5.89
N SER A 128 -3.35 9.25 6.17
CA SER A 128 -4.82 9.33 6.20
C SER A 128 -5.50 9.25 4.83
N PHE A 129 -4.75 9.43 3.75
CA PHE A 129 -5.29 9.45 2.40
C PHE A 129 -4.45 8.67 1.38
N ASN A 130 -3.19 8.38 1.67
CA ASN A 130 -2.28 7.88 0.65
C ASN A 130 -2.67 6.48 0.16
N LEU A 131 -2.54 6.27 -1.15
CA LEU A 131 -3.03 5.07 -1.83
C LEU A 131 -2.13 3.83 -1.69
N SER A 132 -1.05 3.84 -0.90
CA SER A 132 -0.24 2.65 -0.60
C SER A 132 -1.06 1.45 -0.11
N GLY A 133 -2.24 1.69 0.48
CA GLY A 133 -3.15 0.63 0.85
C GLY A 133 -3.75 -0.14 -0.34
N GLN A 134 -3.52 0.30 -1.57
CA GLN A 134 -4.05 -0.26 -2.81
C GLN A 134 -2.99 -1.05 -3.59
N PHE A 135 -1.78 -0.50 -3.79
CA PHE A 135 -0.74 -1.09 -4.62
C PHE A 135 0.33 -1.92 -3.89
N LEU A 136 0.29 -1.92 -2.55
CA LEU A 136 1.15 -2.77 -1.73
C LEU A 136 0.36 -3.94 -1.15
N CYS A 137 -0.68 -4.43 -1.84
CA CYS A 137 -1.50 -5.48 -1.24
C CYS A 137 -1.91 -6.66 -2.13
N GLU A 138 -1.77 -6.54 -3.43
CA GLU A 138 -2.10 -7.52 -4.45
C GLU A 138 -1.52 -8.89 -4.13
N THR A 139 -0.21 -8.96 -3.85
CA THR A 139 0.46 -10.24 -3.62
C THR A 139 -0.06 -10.94 -2.35
N TYR A 140 -0.54 -10.19 -1.36
CA TYR A 140 -1.11 -10.79 -0.15
C TYR A 140 -2.47 -11.46 -0.40
N GLY A 141 -3.19 -11.04 -1.45
CA GLY A 141 -4.31 -11.79 -2.00
C GLY A 141 -3.89 -13.10 -2.67
N LEU A 142 -2.77 -13.07 -3.41
CA LEU A 142 -2.22 -14.24 -4.12
C LEU A 142 -1.70 -15.34 -3.19
N VAL A 143 -1.16 -14.97 -2.02
CA VAL A 143 -0.69 -15.95 -1.02
C VAL A 143 -1.82 -16.57 -0.19
N ALA A 144 -3.06 -16.08 -0.32
CA ALA A 144 -4.20 -16.57 0.45
C ALA A 144 -5.45 -16.89 -0.42
N PRO A 145 -5.35 -17.77 -1.45
CA PRO A 145 -6.48 -18.18 -2.29
C PRO A 145 -7.69 -18.66 -1.48
N ALA A 146 -8.89 -18.16 -1.80
CA ALA A 146 -10.15 -18.51 -1.13
C ALA A 146 -10.19 -18.25 0.39
N MET A 147 -9.23 -17.48 0.92
CA MET A 147 -9.14 -17.08 2.33
C MET A 147 -9.12 -15.54 2.44
N PRO A 148 -10.22 -14.86 2.09
CA PRO A 148 -10.27 -13.39 2.04
C PRO A 148 -9.95 -12.68 3.35
N GLN A 149 -10.30 -13.24 4.52
CA GLN A 149 -9.98 -12.61 5.81
C GLN A 149 -8.49 -12.77 6.13
N THR A 150 -7.90 -13.92 5.78
CA THR A 150 -6.46 -14.16 5.91
C THR A 150 -5.68 -13.23 5.00
N ALA A 151 -6.09 -13.10 3.73
CA ALA A 151 -5.50 -12.18 2.77
C ALA A 151 -5.47 -10.73 3.31
N ALA A 152 -6.63 -10.27 3.81
CA ALA A 152 -6.76 -8.94 4.39
C ALA A 152 -5.88 -8.74 5.62
N LYS A 153 -5.79 -9.72 6.53
CA LYS A 153 -4.92 -9.64 7.72
C LYS A 153 -3.44 -9.56 7.36
N ILE A 154 -2.99 -10.35 6.38
CA ILE A 154 -1.61 -10.30 5.91
C ILE A 154 -1.36 -8.94 5.27
N GLY A 155 -2.22 -8.50 4.34
CA GLY A 155 -2.06 -7.20 3.70
C GLY A 155 -1.99 -6.04 4.68
N LEU A 156 -2.93 -5.97 5.63
CA LEU A 156 -2.96 -4.93 6.65
C LEU A 156 -1.69 -4.89 7.50
N HIS A 157 -1.04 -6.03 7.75
CA HIS A 157 0.19 -6.08 8.52
C HIS A 157 1.36 -5.38 7.82
N TYR A 158 1.39 -5.44 6.50
CA TYR A 158 2.45 -4.86 5.68
C TYR A 158 2.15 -3.47 5.15
N THR A 159 0.88 -3.16 4.83
CA THR A 159 0.50 -1.80 4.39
C THR A 159 0.42 -0.83 5.56
N ARG A 160 0.06 -1.29 6.78
CA ARG A 160 0.02 -0.43 7.97
C ARG A 160 1.38 0.03 8.51
N VAL A 161 2.45 -0.32 7.80
CA VAL A 161 3.77 0.27 7.98
C VAL A 161 3.78 1.75 7.55
N ALA A 162 2.96 2.13 6.56
CA ALA A 162 2.95 3.49 6.00
C ALA A 162 1.58 4.17 6.03
N ILE A 163 0.49 3.41 6.03
CA ILE A 163 -0.88 3.95 6.05
C ILE A 163 -1.71 3.40 7.21
N ASP A 164 -2.84 4.02 7.51
CA ASP A 164 -3.81 3.50 8.47
C ASP A 164 -5.20 4.07 8.16
N ASP A 165 -6.22 3.67 8.89
CA ASP A 165 -7.58 4.21 8.78
C ASP A 165 -8.24 3.91 7.42
N GLU A 166 -8.72 4.92 6.69
CA GLU A 166 -9.44 4.73 5.43
C GLU A 166 -8.59 4.03 4.35
N PRO A 167 -7.34 4.43 4.05
CA PRO A 167 -6.45 3.65 3.18
C PRO A 167 -6.26 2.17 3.57
N ALA A 168 -6.33 1.84 4.87
CA ALA A 168 -6.25 0.44 5.29
C ALA A 168 -7.52 -0.36 4.88
N GLN A 169 -8.65 0.32 4.66
CA GLN A 169 -9.86 -0.31 4.13
C GLN A 169 -9.68 -0.77 2.69
N THR A 170 -8.92 -0.05 1.86
CA THR A 170 -8.65 -0.50 0.48
C THR A 170 -7.73 -1.71 0.44
N THR A 171 -6.84 -1.87 1.42
CA THR A 171 -6.06 -3.11 1.58
C THR A 171 -6.99 -4.28 1.80
N GLN A 172 -8.01 -4.14 2.66
CA GLN A 172 -9.01 -5.20 2.87
C GLN A 172 -9.83 -5.47 1.60
N LEU A 173 -10.22 -4.41 0.88
CA LEU A 173 -11.00 -4.50 -0.35
C LEU A 173 -10.27 -5.35 -1.41
N PHE A 174 -9.06 -4.94 -1.79
CA PHE A 174 -8.38 -5.53 -2.94
C PHE A 174 -7.76 -6.90 -2.63
N THR A 175 -7.18 -7.11 -1.45
CA THR A 175 -6.74 -8.46 -1.02
C THR A 175 -7.89 -9.47 -1.02
N THR A 176 -9.08 -9.04 -0.58
CA THR A 176 -10.29 -9.86 -0.58
C THR A 176 -10.74 -10.18 -2.01
N MET A 177 -10.73 -9.19 -2.91
CA MET A 177 -11.10 -9.39 -4.32
C MET A 177 -10.14 -10.37 -5.02
N VAL A 178 -8.82 -10.19 -4.84
CA VAL A 178 -7.80 -11.09 -5.41
C VAL A 178 -7.95 -12.51 -4.86
N SER A 179 -8.07 -12.67 -3.54
CA SER A 179 -8.27 -13.97 -2.89
C SER A 179 -9.53 -14.69 -3.37
N THR A 180 -10.62 -13.95 -3.56
CA THR A 180 -11.92 -14.47 -4.02
C THR A 180 -11.88 -14.91 -5.48
N ALA A 181 -11.12 -14.21 -6.34
CA ALA A 181 -11.00 -14.50 -7.76
C ALA A 181 -10.44 -15.90 -8.08
N PHE A 182 -9.79 -16.56 -7.11
CA PHE A 182 -9.35 -17.94 -7.28
C PHE A 182 -10.51 -18.92 -7.50
N VAL A 183 -11.66 -18.67 -6.86
CA VAL A 183 -12.81 -19.59 -6.82
C VAL A 183 -14.08 -19.02 -7.42
N GLU A 184 -14.21 -17.70 -7.53
CA GLU A 184 -15.39 -17.03 -8.08
C GLU A 184 -15.19 -16.64 -9.55
N LYS A 185 -16.22 -16.85 -10.37
CA LYS A 185 -16.24 -16.52 -11.80
C LYS A 185 -17.06 -15.28 -12.12
N ASP A 186 -17.98 -14.88 -11.27
CA ASP A 186 -18.81 -13.69 -11.47
C ASP A 186 -18.07 -12.44 -10.96
N MET A 187 -17.86 -11.47 -11.85
CA MET A 187 -17.19 -10.20 -11.53
C MET A 187 -17.92 -9.41 -10.44
N ASN A 188 -19.27 -9.42 -10.44
CA ASN A 188 -20.06 -8.73 -9.43
C ASN A 188 -19.87 -9.37 -8.06
N LYS A 189 -19.80 -10.70 -7.99
CA LYS A 189 -19.57 -11.41 -6.73
C LYS A 189 -18.16 -11.21 -6.18
N ILE A 190 -17.14 -11.06 -7.05
CA ILE A 190 -15.79 -10.68 -6.63
C ILE A 190 -15.81 -9.27 -6.00
N LEU A 191 -16.49 -8.31 -6.65
CA LEU A 191 -16.64 -6.97 -6.11
C LEU A 191 -17.44 -6.96 -4.79
N ASP A 192 -18.56 -7.67 -4.72
CA ASP A 192 -19.39 -7.75 -3.52
C ASP A 192 -18.64 -8.39 -2.34
N ALA A 193 -17.77 -9.38 -2.61
CA ALA A 193 -16.86 -9.93 -1.61
C ALA A 193 -15.91 -8.86 -1.05
N GLY A 194 -15.32 -8.05 -1.94
CA GLY A 194 -14.50 -6.91 -1.54
C GLY A 194 -15.27 -5.89 -0.70
N ILE A 195 -16.50 -5.53 -1.10
CA ILE A 195 -17.36 -4.60 -0.35
C ILE A 195 -17.66 -5.15 1.06
N ALA A 196 -17.86 -6.46 1.19
CA ALA A 196 -18.11 -7.11 2.48
C ALA A 196 -16.90 -7.12 3.44
N SER A 197 -15.68 -6.82 2.97
CA SER A 197 -14.48 -6.67 3.82
C SER A 197 -14.28 -5.26 4.36
N LEU A 198 -14.97 -4.26 3.79
CA LEU A 198 -14.92 -2.89 4.28
C LEU A 198 -15.68 -2.74 5.62
N ASP A 199 -15.20 -1.85 6.48
CA ASP A 199 -15.99 -1.38 7.61
C ASP A 199 -17.25 -0.68 7.10
N ALA A 200 -18.39 -0.90 7.74
CA ALA A 200 -19.66 -0.27 7.36
C ALA A 200 -19.64 1.28 7.44
N LYS A 201 -18.70 1.84 8.21
CA LYS A 201 -18.48 3.29 8.37
C LYS A 201 -17.49 3.86 7.36
N SER A 202 -16.79 3.02 6.61
CA SER A 202 -15.80 3.48 5.64
C SER A 202 -16.46 4.31 4.54
N LYS A 203 -15.82 5.43 4.17
CA LYS A 203 -16.25 6.24 3.02
C LYS A 203 -16.27 5.43 1.72
N PHE A 204 -15.50 4.34 1.62
CA PHE A 204 -15.48 3.48 0.45
C PHE A 204 -16.78 2.73 0.21
N GLN A 205 -17.59 2.49 1.25
CA GLN A 205 -18.95 1.97 1.06
C GLN A 205 -19.76 2.89 0.13
N LYS A 206 -19.69 4.21 0.38
CA LYS A 206 -20.38 5.21 -0.42
C LYS A 206 -19.74 5.37 -1.80
N ILE A 207 -18.41 5.51 -1.87
CA ILE A 207 -17.69 5.70 -3.15
C ILE A 207 -18.04 4.57 -4.12
N ILE A 208 -17.98 3.31 -3.68
CA ILE A 208 -18.26 2.15 -4.52
C ILE A 208 -19.74 2.09 -4.91
N ALA A 209 -20.64 2.41 -3.98
CA ALA A 209 -22.08 2.46 -4.27
C ALA A 209 -22.42 3.52 -5.33
N ASP A 210 -21.83 4.71 -5.24
CA ASP A 210 -22.00 5.80 -6.20
C ASP A 210 -21.46 5.40 -7.58
N VAL A 211 -20.26 4.79 -7.66
CA VAL A 211 -19.71 4.31 -8.94
C VAL A 211 -20.58 3.20 -9.56
N LYS A 212 -21.07 2.23 -8.76
CA LYS A 212 -22.00 1.20 -9.23
C LYS A 212 -23.28 1.81 -9.79
N LYS A 213 -23.84 2.81 -9.10
CA LYS A 213 -25.01 3.55 -9.55
C LYS A 213 -24.75 4.27 -10.88
N TRP A 214 -23.66 5.03 -10.97
CA TRP A 214 -23.32 5.77 -12.20
C TRP A 214 -23.02 4.84 -13.38
N HIS A 215 -22.44 3.68 -13.13
CA HIS A 215 -22.31 2.63 -14.14
C HIS A 215 -23.66 2.10 -14.62
N GLN A 216 -24.63 1.89 -13.72
CA GLN A 216 -25.99 1.47 -14.10
C GLN A 216 -26.75 2.55 -14.89
N GLU A 217 -26.55 3.82 -14.55
CA GLU A 217 -27.16 4.96 -15.26
C GLU A 217 -26.52 5.21 -16.63
N ASN A 218 -25.26 4.78 -16.84
CA ASN A 218 -24.48 5.02 -18.05
C ASN A 218 -23.78 3.74 -18.58
N PRO A 219 -24.49 2.63 -18.84
CA PRO A 219 -23.91 1.29 -18.98
C PRO A 219 -22.87 1.11 -20.11
N ASP A 220 -22.89 1.98 -21.11
CA ASP A 220 -21.97 1.97 -22.26
C ASP A 220 -21.16 3.27 -22.40
N ASP A 221 -21.24 4.19 -21.43
CA ASP A 221 -20.53 5.48 -21.42
C ASP A 221 -19.66 5.62 -20.17
N TRP A 222 -18.48 4.98 -20.23
CA TRP A 222 -17.50 5.06 -19.15
C TRP A 222 -16.97 6.48 -18.94
N GLN A 223 -16.95 7.33 -19.98
CA GLN A 223 -16.53 8.73 -19.85
C GLN A 223 -17.50 9.54 -19.00
N ALA A 224 -18.81 9.32 -19.13
CA ALA A 224 -19.82 9.93 -18.28
C ALA A 224 -19.63 9.53 -16.81
N CYS A 225 -19.41 8.24 -16.53
CA CYS A 225 -19.13 7.78 -15.17
C CYS A 225 -17.81 8.36 -14.61
N ARG A 226 -16.74 8.39 -15.41
CA ARG A 226 -15.46 9.02 -15.01
C ARG A 226 -15.65 10.51 -14.69
N LYS A 227 -16.47 11.22 -15.49
CA LYS A 227 -16.80 12.63 -15.23
C LYS A 227 -17.49 12.80 -13.88
N LEU A 228 -18.47 11.94 -13.56
CA LEU A 228 -19.15 11.95 -12.27
C LEU A 228 -18.20 11.66 -11.10
N ILE A 229 -17.28 10.69 -11.24
CA ILE A 229 -16.21 10.44 -10.27
C ILE A 229 -15.39 11.71 -10.03
N HIS A 230 -14.93 12.35 -11.11
CA HIS A 230 -14.12 13.56 -11.03
C HIS A 230 -14.86 14.70 -10.33
N GLU A 231 -16.12 14.95 -10.69
CA GLU A 231 -16.92 16.04 -10.13
C GLU A 231 -17.26 15.83 -8.65
N ASN A 232 -17.42 14.58 -8.19
CA ASN A 232 -17.89 14.28 -6.84
C ASN A 232 -16.79 13.98 -5.83
N PHE A 233 -15.65 13.43 -6.28
CA PHE A 233 -14.61 12.94 -5.36
C PHE A 233 -13.31 13.73 -5.44
N GLN A 234 -13.10 14.58 -6.44
CA GLN A 234 -11.95 15.47 -6.42
C GLN A 234 -12.04 16.44 -5.24
N ILE A 235 -10.90 16.77 -4.66
CA ILE A 235 -10.80 17.77 -3.62
C ILE A 235 -10.21 19.03 -4.25
N LYS A 236 -11.01 20.09 -4.24
CA LYS A 236 -10.60 21.40 -4.77
C LYS A 236 -9.32 21.87 -4.08
N ASP A 237 -8.38 22.39 -4.88
CA ASP A 237 -7.09 22.94 -4.43
C ASP A 237 -6.21 21.95 -3.64
N ASN A 238 -6.43 20.64 -3.79
CA ASN A 238 -5.63 19.59 -3.15
C ASN A 238 -5.11 18.56 -4.16
N LEU A 239 -4.20 19.02 -5.02
CA LEU A 239 -3.62 18.20 -6.08
C LEU A 239 -2.94 16.94 -5.53
N THR A 240 -2.22 17.04 -4.42
CA THR A 240 -1.51 15.90 -3.80
C THR A 240 -2.45 14.75 -3.48
N ARG A 241 -3.60 15.04 -2.86
CA ARG A 241 -4.60 14.01 -2.55
C ARG A 241 -5.37 13.56 -3.79
N ASN A 242 -5.57 14.42 -4.80
CA ASN A 242 -6.19 13.96 -6.05
C ASN A 242 -5.27 13.04 -6.87
N ARG A 243 -3.95 13.17 -6.72
CA ARG A 243 -2.94 12.32 -7.37
C ARG A 243 -2.73 11.02 -6.60
N ASN A 244 -2.37 11.16 -5.33
CA ASN A 244 -1.87 10.08 -4.48
C ASN A 244 -2.90 9.61 -3.45
N GLY A 245 -4.17 10.04 -3.60
CA GLY A 245 -5.25 9.68 -2.70
C GLY A 245 -6.00 8.44 -3.13
N THR A 246 -6.42 7.68 -2.13
CA THR A 246 -7.10 6.40 -2.29
C THR A 246 -8.54 6.55 -2.82
N GLU A 247 -9.19 7.70 -2.64
CA GLU A 247 -10.58 7.92 -3.05
C GLU A 247 -10.77 7.87 -4.57
N MET A 248 -10.03 8.72 -5.28
CA MET A 248 -10.11 8.85 -6.74
C MET A 248 -9.63 7.58 -7.44
N ASN A 249 -8.53 7.01 -6.94
CA ASN A 249 -7.93 5.81 -7.52
C ASN A 249 -8.80 4.56 -7.28
N THR A 250 -9.36 4.36 -6.08
CA THR A 250 -10.36 3.28 -5.89
C THR A 250 -11.57 3.48 -6.80
N ALA A 251 -12.12 4.70 -6.91
CA ALA A 251 -13.25 4.95 -7.79
C ALA A 251 -12.92 4.63 -9.26
N ALA A 252 -11.72 5.00 -9.72
CA ALA A 252 -11.21 4.67 -11.04
C ALA A 252 -11.06 3.16 -11.26
N ILE A 253 -10.49 2.43 -10.29
CA ILE A 253 -10.38 0.97 -10.32
C ILE A 253 -11.77 0.33 -10.46
N ILE A 254 -12.73 0.73 -9.62
CA ILE A 254 -14.08 0.16 -9.67
C ILE A 254 -14.78 0.50 -11.00
N GLY A 255 -14.62 1.73 -11.51
CA GLY A 255 -15.14 2.11 -12.81
C GLY A 255 -14.59 1.21 -13.92
N ALA A 256 -13.26 1.13 -14.05
CA ALA A 256 -12.60 0.30 -15.05
C ALA A 256 -12.94 -1.19 -14.90
N PHE A 257 -13.05 -1.70 -13.67
CA PHE A 257 -13.44 -3.08 -13.38
C PHE A 257 -14.86 -3.41 -13.87
N LEU A 258 -15.82 -2.49 -13.68
CA LEU A 258 -17.21 -2.67 -14.11
C LEU A 258 -17.35 -2.59 -15.63
N TYR A 259 -16.83 -1.53 -16.25
CA TYR A 259 -16.93 -1.32 -17.69
C TYR A 259 -16.09 -2.32 -18.50
N GLY A 260 -14.98 -2.81 -17.93
CA GLY A 260 -14.16 -3.83 -18.55
C GLY A 260 -14.82 -5.21 -18.60
N LYS A 261 -15.89 -5.44 -17.84
CA LYS A 261 -16.74 -6.66 -17.89
C LYS A 261 -15.95 -7.98 -17.79
N GLY A 262 -14.78 -7.94 -17.17
CA GLY A 262 -13.88 -9.08 -17.03
C GLY A 262 -12.98 -9.34 -18.23
N ASP A 263 -13.06 -8.57 -19.33
CA ASP A 263 -12.06 -8.63 -20.39
C ASP A 263 -10.76 -7.97 -19.94
N PHE A 264 -9.64 -8.70 -20.01
CA PHE A 264 -8.38 -8.22 -19.45
C PHE A 264 -7.82 -7.01 -20.21
N LYS A 265 -7.77 -7.09 -21.54
CA LYS A 265 -7.25 -6.01 -22.39
C LYS A 265 -8.06 -4.73 -22.18
N GLU A 266 -9.38 -4.86 -22.20
CA GLU A 266 -10.30 -3.74 -22.05
C GLU A 266 -10.27 -3.16 -20.63
N SER A 267 -10.21 -3.99 -19.59
CA SER A 267 -10.15 -3.50 -18.21
C SER A 267 -8.85 -2.73 -17.95
N ILE A 268 -7.71 -3.17 -18.48
CA ILE A 268 -6.43 -2.46 -18.36
C ILE A 268 -6.44 -1.16 -19.19
N ARG A 269 -6.94 -1.21 -20.43
CA ARG A 269 -7.12 -0.02 -21.26
C ARG A 269 -7.99 1.03 -20.55
N LEU A 270 -9.07 0.60 -19.91
CA LEU A 270 -9.96 1.46 -19.14
C LEU A 270 -9.26 2.00 -17.89
N ALA A 271 -8.49 1.19 -17.15
CA ALA A 271 -7.72 1.68 -16.00
C ALA A 271 -6.84 2.88 -16.39
N PHE A 272 -6.13 2.78 -17.50
CA PHE A 272 -5.33 3.88 -18.04
C PHE A 272 -6.16 5.10 -18.44
N ASN A 273 -7.33 4.87 -19.05
CA ASN A 273 -8.21 5.94 -19.51
C ASN A 273 -9.01 6.64 -18.40
N PHE A 274 -9.31 5.95 -17.30
CA PHE A 274 -9.85 6.61 -16.10
C PHE A 274 -8.80 7.57 -15.53
N GLY A 275 -7.51 7.24 -15.62
CA GLY A 275 -6.39 8.13 -15.35
C GLY A 275 -5.92 8.06 -13.89
N TYR A 276 -5.49 9.22 -13.37
CA TYR A 276 -4.88 9.35 -12.04
C TYR A 276 -3.58 8.55 -11.92
N ASP A 277 -3.49 7.65 -10.94
CA ASP A 277 -2.34 6.77 -10.71
C ASP A 277 -2.54 5.47 -11.50
N ALA A 278 -2.30 5.57 -12.82
CA ALA A 278 -2.86 4.67 -13.81
C ALA A 278 -2.22 3.26 -13.82
N ASP A 279 -0.93 3.19 -13.57
CA ASP A 279 -0.15 1.96 -13.35
C ASP A 279 -0.65 1.18 -12.14
N CYS A 280 -0.83 1.85 -10.99
CA CYS A 280 -1.30 1.18 -9.79
C CYS A 280 -2.72 0.63 -9.98
N ASN A 281 -3.59 1.44 -10.58
CA ASN A 281 -4.97 1.05 -10.85
C ASN A 281 -5.03 -0.16 -11.79
N ALA A 282 -4.19 -0.17 -12.82
CA ALA A 282 -4.08 -1.27 -13.76
C ALA A 282 -3.44 -2.53 -13.12
N ALA A 283 -2.44 -2.37 -12.25
CA ALA A 283 -1.80 -3.47 -11.53
C ALA A 283 -2.80 -4.21 -10.63
N THR A 284 -3.62 -3.48 -9.87
CA THR A 284 -4.67 -4.08 -9.03
C THR A 284 -5.69 -4.85 -9.87
N ILE A 285 -6.22 -4.24 -10.93
CA ILE A 285 -7.19 -4.90 -11.85
C ILE A 285 -6.57 -6.12 -12.51
N GLY A 286 -5.35 -5.97 -13.02
CA GLY A 286 -4.57 -7.01 -13.67
C GLY A 286 -4.37 -8.20 -12.75
N THR A 287 -4.07 -7.97 -11.47
CA THR A 287 -3.92 -9.04 -10.46
C THR A 287 -5.22 -9.81 -10.28
N ILE A 288 -6.36 -9.11 -10.12
CA ILE A 288 -7.66 -9.75 -9.90
C ILE A 288 -8.04 -10.62 -11.11
N LEU A 289 -7.90 -10.08 -12.33
CA LEU A 289 -8.23 -10.81 -13.56
C LEU A 289 -7.23 -11.92 -13.85
N GLY A 290 -5.95 -11.72 -13.52
CA GLY A 290 -4.91 -12.73 -13.64
C GLY A 290 -5.15 -13.92 -12.72
N ALA A 291 -5.51 -13.67 -11.45
CA ALA A 291 -5.89 -14.72 -10.50
C ALA A 291 -7.19 -15.43 -10.90
N LYS A 292 -8.09 -14.72 -11.60
CA LYS A 292 -9.32 -15.30 -12.16
C LYS A 292 -9.03 -16.26 -13.32
N TYR A 293 -8.21 -15.85 -14.28
CA TYR A 293 -8.00 -16.56 -15.55
C TYR A 293 -6.83 -17.53 -15.56
N GLY A 294 -5.75 -17.24 -14.83
CA GLY A 294 -4.54 -18.05 -14.80
C GLY A 294 -3.59 -17.80 -15.96
N TYR A 295 -2.30 -17.97 -15.69
CA TYR A 295 -1.19 -17.66 -16.58
C TYR A 295 -1.32 -18.28 -17.97
N LYS A 296 -1.70 -19.57 -18.07
CA LYS A 296 -1.84 -20.27 -19.35
C LYS A 296 -2.82 -19.59 -20.30
N LYS A 297 -3.97 -19.13 -19.78
CA LYS A 297 -4.96 -18.42 -20.59
C LYS A 297 -4.42 -17.08 -21.07
N MET A 298 -3.81 -16.32 -20.17
CA MET A 298 -3.18 -15.03 -20.47
C MET A 298 -2.15 -15.14 -21.60
N MET A 299 -1.27 -16.13 -21.52
CA MET A 299 -0.26 -16.37 -22.56
C MET A 299 -0.87 -16.77 -23.91
N SER A 300 -1.94 -17.57 -23.90
CA SER A 300 -2.65 -17.95 -25.14
C SER A 300 -3.34 -16.78 -25.83
N GLU A 301 -3.65 -15.71 -25.10
CA GLU A 301 -4.26 -14.47 -25.60
C GLU A 301 -3.20 -13.41 -25.98
N GLY A 302 -1.91 -13.81 -26.02
CA GLY A 302 -0.83 -13.02 -26.60
C GLY A 302 -0.10 -12.09 -25.63
N TRP A 303 -0.23 -12.29 -24.31
CA TRP A 303 0.32 -11.37 -23.32
C TRP A 303 1.77 -11.71 -22.99
N GLN A 304 2.62 -11.59 -24.01
CA GLN A 304 4.01 -12.03 -23.95
C GLN A 304 4.86 -11.09 -23.11
N ILE A 305 5.66 -11.69 -22.23
CA ILE A 305 6.62 -11.00 -21.39
C ILE A 305 7.92 -11.80 -21.38
N THR A 306 9.05 -11.10 -21.37
CA THR A 306 10.33 -11.73 -21.07
C THR A 306 10.38 -12.09 -19.59
N ASP A 307 10.76 -13.33 -19.26
CA ASP A 307 10.81 -13.84 -17.88
C ASP A 307 11.97 -13.22 -17.08
N ARG A 308 11.83 -11.94 -16.77
CA ARG A 308 12.81 -11.10 -16.10
C ARG A 308 12.09 -10.09 -15.22
N TYR A 309 12.63 -9.86 -14.04
CA TYR A 309 12.25 -8.81 -13.11
C TYR A 309 13.53 -8.06 -12.69
N LYS A 310 13.75 -6.92 -13.33
CA LYS A 310 14.98 -6.13 -13.20
C LYS A 310 14.94 -5.24 -11.97
N ASN A 311 15.92 -5.37 -11.09
CA ASN A 311 16.03 -4.53 -9.90
C ASN A 311 16.82 -3.25 -10.18
N THR A 312 16.19 -2.12 -9.90
CA THR A 312 16.80 -0.78 -9.96
C THR A 312 16.72 -0.04 -8.63
N ASN A 313 15.87 -0.47 -7.68
CA ASN A 313 15.46 0.32 -6.52
C ASN A 313 15.69 -0.32 -5.14
N ARG A 314 15.93 -1.64 -5.05
CA ARG A 314 15.93 -2.36 -3.76
C ARG A 314 17.30 -2.92 -3.41
N ASP A 315 17.90 -2.36 -2.36
CA ASP A 315 19.26 -2.68 -1.91
C ASP A 315 19.34 -4.13 -1.41
N GLY A 316 20.38 -4.86 -1.86
CA GLY A 316 20.65 -6.23 -1.39
C GLY A 316 19.64 -7.29 -1.89
N MET A 317 18.73 -6.92 -2.79
CA MET A 317 17.87 -7.84 -3.52
C MET A 317 18.55 -8.26 -4.85
N PRO A 318 18.19 -9.41 -5.45
CA PRO A 318 18.74 -9.85 -6.74
C PRO A 318 18.73 -8.75 -7.81
N MET A 319 19.76 -8.68 -8.67
CA MET A 319 19.82 -7.65 -9.72
C MET A 319 18.86 -7.94 -10.88
N ASP A 320 18.77 -9.22 -11.25
CA ASP A 320 17.84 -9.74 -12.25
C ASP A 320 17.24 -11.03 -11.68
N GLU A 321 16.04 -10.94 -11.11
CA GLU A 321 15.26 -12.12 -10.74
C GLU A 321 14.38 -12.54 -11.94
N THR A 322 13.92 -13.79 -12.03
CA THR A 322 12.90 -14.15 -13.03
C THR A 322 11.51 -13.94 -12.44
N ILE A 323 10.53 -13.59 -13.27
CA ILE A 323 9.13 -13.50 -12.85
C ILE A 323 8.68 -14.88 -12.34
N THR A 324 9.14 -15.94 -12.99
CA THR A 324 8.92 -17.32 -12.56
C THR A 324 9.43 -17.58 -11.15
N SER A 325 10.68 -17.20 -10.82
CA SER A 325 11.23 -17.47 -9.49
C SER A 325 10.59 -16.60 -8.41
N TYR A 326 10.22 -15.36 -8.73
CA TYR A 326 9.42 -14.55 -7.83
C TYR A 326 8.06 -15.23 -7.57
N ALA A 327 7.39 -15.74 -8.61
CA ALA A 327 6.14 -16.49 -8.45
C ALA A 327 6.29 -17.77 -7.63
N ASP A 328 7.40 -18.49 -7.78
CA ASP A 328 7.68 -19.66 -6.96
C ASP A 328 7.83 -19.31 -5.48
N ARG A 329 8.34 -18.11 -5.13
CA ARG A 329 8.32 -17.63 -3.74
C ARG A 329 6.92 -17.33 -3.25
N VAL A 330 6.06 -16.72 -4.07
CA VAL A 330 4.65 -16.46 -3.73
C VAL A 330 3.92 -17.79 -3.48
N ILE A 331 4.17 -18.81 -4.31
CA ILE A 331 3.62 -20.16 -4.13
C ILE A 331 4.12 -20.79 -2.82
N ALA A 332 5.41 -20.66 -2.50
CA ALA A 332 5.96 -21.17 -1.24
C ALA A 332 5.31 -20.49 -0.02
N VAL A 333 5.12 -19.16 -0.06
CA VAL A 333 4.42 -18.42 1.00
C VAL A 333 2.95 -18.84 1.06
N PHE A 334 2.28 -19.06 -0.07
CA PHE A 334 0.93 -19.64 -0.09
C PHE A 334 0.86 -20.98 0.63
N GLU A 335 1.80 -21.90 0.37
CA GLU A 335 1.80 -23.21 1.04
C GLU A 335 1.94 -23.07 2.57
N MET A 336 2.74 -22.10 3.03
CA MET A 336 2.85 -21.75 4.45
C MET A 336 1.54 -21.21 5.00
N VAL A 337 0.91 -20.26 4.31
CA VAL A 337 -0.38 -19.66 4.69
C VAL A 337 -1.47 -20.72 4.75
N ASN A 338 -1.58 -21.58 3.73
CA ASN A 338 -2.58 -22.64 3.67
C ASN A 338 -2.42 -23.60 4.86
N LYS A 339 -1.19 -24.04 5.14
CA LYS A 339 -0.90 -24.91 6.28
C LYS A 339 -1.23 -24.26 7.63
N GLN A 340 -0.88 -22.98 7.81
CA GLN A 340 -1.17 -22.23 9.04
C GLN A 340 -2.68 -22.08 9.29
N ASN A 341 -3.49 -22.09 8.23
CA ASN A 341 -4.95 -22.00 8.30
C ASN A 341 -5.66 -23.37 8.24
N GLY A 342 -4.94 -24.46 8.50
CA GLY A 342 -5.50 -25.81 8.60
C GLY A 342 -5.71 -26.53 7.26
N GLY A 343 -5.17 -25.98 6.17
CA GLY A 343 -5.09 -26.64 4.87
C GLY A 343 -3.91 -27.61 4.75
N SER A 344 -3.87 -28.33 3.63
CA SER A 344 -2.85 -29.32 3.32
C SER A 344 -2.58 -29.41 1.81
N LYS A 345 -1.45 -30.01 1.44
CA LYS A 345 -1.14 -30.45 0.07
C LYS A 345 -1.08 -31.97 0.07
N GLU A 346 -1.87 -32.62 -0.78
CA GLU A 346 -2.02 -34.07 -0.79
C GLU A 346 -1.98 -34.61 -2.22
N LEU A 347 -1.55 -35.86 -2.38
CA LEU A 347 -1.63 -36.57 -3.66
C LEU A 347 -2.91 -37.41 -3.67
N ILE A 348 -3.87 -37.04 -4.53
CA ILE A 348 -5.14 -37.74 -4.71
C ILE A 348 -5.23 -38.18 -6.17
N ASN A 349 -5.44 -39.48 -6.42
CA ASN A 349 -5.57 -40.05 -7.77
C ASN A 349 -4.41 -39.63 -8.71
N HIS A 350 -3.17 -39.67 -8.21
CA HIS A 350 -1.95 -39.24 -8.92
C HIS A 350 -1.90 -37.75 -9.30
N GLN A 351 -2.76 -36.91 -8.72
CA GLN A 351 -2.74 -35.46 -8.89
C GLN A 351 -2.51 -34.77 -7.55
N TRP A 352 -1.60 -33.79 -7.54
CA TRP A 352 -1.40 -32.93 -6.37
C TRP A 352 -2.59 -31.98 -6.24
N VAL A 353 -3.16 -31.92 -5.04
CA VAL A 353 -4.26 -31.01 -4.69
C VAL A 353 -3.93 -30.24 -3.41
N TYR A 354 -4.49 -29.05 -3.30
CA TYR A 354 -4.55 -28.31 -2.05
C TYR A 354 -5.94 -28.45 -1.43
N LYS A 355 -5.99 -28.83 -0.16
CA LYS A 355 -7.15 -28.60 0.70
C LYS A 355 -6.99 -27.23 1.34
N ILE A 356 -7.99 -26.38 1.16
CA ILE A 356 -8.00 -24.99 1.65
C ILE A 356 -9.21 -24.79 2.54
N ALA A 357 -9.01 -24.27 3.74
CA ALA A 357 -10.09 -23.88 4.65
C ALA A 357 -10.68 -22.54 4.19
N SER A 358 -11.63 -22.59 3.24
CA SER A 358 -12.19 -21.38 2.64
C SER A 358 -12.89 -20.50 3.68
N GLU A 359 -12.75 -19.19 3.52
CA GLU A 359 -13.35 -18.18 4.39
C GLU A 359 -14.40 -17.38 3.63
N SER A 360 -15.47 -16.97 4.33
CA SER A 360 -16.37 -15.95 3.80
C SER A 360 -15.74 -14.56 3.96
N PRO A 361 -15.93 -13.64 3.00
CA PRO A 361 -15.46 -12.26 3.13
C PRO A 361 -16.07 -11.57 4.35
N LYS A 362 -15.23 -10.85 5.10
CA LYS A 362 -15.65 -10.09 6.28
C LYS A 362 -14.60 -9.04 6.64
N ASN A 363 -15.06 -7.91 7.19
CA ASN A 363 -14.18 -6.93 7.80
C ASN A 363 -13.34 -7.52 8.96
N VAL A 364 -12.03 -7.25 8.91
CA VAL A 364 -11.04 -7.66 9.92
C VAL A 364 -10.34 -6.47 10.58
N TYR A 365 -10.53 -5.26 10.04
CA TYR A 365 -10.02 -4.01 10.58
C TYR A 365 -11.12 -2.95 10.61
N ALA A 366 -11.61 -2.68 11.82
CA ALA A 366 -12.66 -1.72 12.07
C ALA A 366 -12.10 -0.30 12.27
N LEU A 367 -12.78 0.68 11.69
CA LEU A 367 -12.43 2.09 11.84
C LEU A 367 -12.75 2.59 13.25
N LYS A 368 -11.85 3.43 13.78
CA LYS A 368 -12.02 4.08 15.08
C LYS A 368 -12.23 5.59 14.90
N PRO A 369 -13.00 6.25 15.77
CA PRO A 369 -13.04 7.72 15.81
C PRO A 369 -11.65 8.29 16.09
N GLU A 370 -11.30 9.38 15.38
CA GLU A 370 -9.98 10.01 15.49
C GLU A 370 -9.62 10.45 16.92
N THR A 371 -10.63 10.95 17.66
CA THR A 371 -10.47 11.35 19.07
C THR A 371 -10.02 10.18 19.95
N LEU A 372 -10.54 8.98 19.71
CA LEU A 372 -10.14 7.78 20.46
C LEU A 372 -8.73 7.33 20.09
N LYS A 373 -8.34 7.38 18.81
CA LYS A 373 -6.99 7.00 18.36
C LYS A 373 -5.91 7.80 19.10
N LYS A 374 -6.09 9.13 19.19
CA LYS A 374 -5.14 10.00 19.87
C LYS A 374 -5.08 9.74 21.38
N VAL A 375 -6.23 9.56 22.03
CA VAL A 375 -6.30 9.26 23.48
C VAL A 375 -5.61 7.93 23.80
N GLU A 376 -5.83 6.89 22.99
CA GLU A 376 -5.16 5.59 23.14
C GLU A 376 -3.63 5.73 23.00
N LEU A 377 -3.16 6.47 21.98
CA LEU A 377 -1.72 6.70 21.80
C LEU A 377 -1.10 7.50 22.95
N ILE A 378 -1.77 8.53 23.46
CA ILE A 378 -1.29 9.27 24.64
C ILE A 378 -1.19 8.32 25.84
N ALA A 379 -2.23 7.53 26.11
CA ALA A 379 -2.24 6.59 27.23
C ALA A 379 -1.10 5.56 27.11
N GLN A 380 -0.84 5.07 25.90
CA GLN A 380 0.18 4.08 25.61
C GLN A 380 1.61 4.62 25.70
N TYR A 381 1.86 5.84 25.22
CA TYR A 381 3.23 6.35 24.99
C TYR A 381 3.66 7.49 25.91
N GLN A 382 2.76 8.11 26.69
CA GLN A 382 3.14 9.29 27.49
C GLN A 382 4.29 9.04 28.46
N LYS A 383 4.38 7.85 29.07
CA LYS A 383 5.48 7.49 29.98
C LYS A 383 6.78 7.31 29.21
N GLN A 384 6.71 6.64 28.08
CA GLN A 384 7.85 6.35 27.20
C GLN A 384 8.41 7.63 26.60
N ILE A 385 7.57 8.59 26.20
CA ILE A 385 8.00 9.91 25.73
C ILE A 385 8.83 10.62 26.80
N THR A 386 8.42 10.57 28.07
CA THR A 386 9.23 11.11 29.16
C THR A 386 10.56 10.39 29.30
N LEU A 387 10.57 9.05 29.27
CA LEU A 387 11.80 8.27 29.35
C LEU A 387 12.76 8.56 28.20
N TRP A 388 12.24 8.68 26.97
CA TRP A 388 13.00 9.03 25.78
C TRP A 388 13.58 10.43 25.86
N LEU A 389 12.81 11.41 26.36
CA LEU A 389 13.28 12.79 26.52
C LEU A 389 14.42 12.89 27.54
N LEU A 390 14.35 12.11 28.62
CA LEU A 390 15.37 12.08 29.66
C LEU A 390 16.60 11.24 29.29
N ASN A 391 16.56 10.51 28.17
CA ASN A 391 17.68 9.72 27.69
C ASN A 391 18.76 10.62 27.05
N SER A 392 20.03 10.27 27.29
CA SER A 392 21.18 10.97 26.68
C SER A 392 21.39 10.61 25.21
N ASP A 393 20.77 9.54 24.71
CA ASP A 393 20.81 9.16 23.30
C ASP A 393 20.07 10.19 22.41
N LYS A 394 20.76 10.66 21.37
CA LYS A 394 20.27 11.71 20.47
C LYS A 394 19.04 11.29 19.68
N LYS A 395 18.94 10.01 19.31
CA LYS A 395 17.82 9.50 18.51
C LYS A 395 16.58 9.35 19.38
N GLU A 396 16.74 8.79 20.58
CA GLU A 396 15.66 8.66 21.55
C GLU A 396 15.07 10.02 21.94
N ASN A 397 15.90 11.02 22.27
CA ASN A 397 15.35 12.32 22.66
C ASN A 397 14.71 13.09 21.49
N ALA A 398 15.25 13.01 20.26
CA ALA A 398 14.63 13.59 19.07
C ALA A 398 13.25 12.98 18.79
N LYS A 399 13.16 11.64 18.88
CA LYS A 399 11.89 10.89 18.79
C LYS A 399 10.89 11.35 19.84
N ALA A 400 11.33 11.60 21.07
CA ALA A 400 10.47 12.08 22.15
C ALA A 400 9.78 13.40 21.78
N VAL A 401 10.54 14.36 21.23
CA VAL A 401 9.98 15.66 20.82
C VAL A 401 8.98 15.48 19.69
N TYR A 402 9.32 14.75 18.63
CA TYR A 402 8.41 14.52 17.51
C TYR A 402 7.08 13.92 17.99
N MET A 403 7.16 12.85 18.79
CA MET A 403 5.98 12.19 19.36
C MET A 403 5.17 13.13 20.27
N ALA A 404 5.84 13.94 21.10
CA ALA A 404 5.17 14.91 21.96
C ALA A 404 4.45 16.00 21.16
N VAL A 405 5.01 16.45 20.02
CA VAL A 405 4.34 17.43 19.14
C VAL A 405 3.11 16.81 18.48
N CYS A 406 3.22 15.62 17.89
CA CYS A 406 2.08 14.92 17.28
C CYS A 406 0.92 14.70 18.26
N LEU A 407 1.25 14.35 19.52
CA LEU A 407 0.29 14.02 20.57
C LEU A 407 -0.17 15.22 21.41
N ASP A 408 0.16 16.46 21.03
CA ASP A 408 -0.16 17.70 21.76
C ASP A 408 0.31 17.69 23.23
N ARG A 409 1.48 17.09 23.47
CA ARG A 409 2.13 17.02 24.79
C ARG A 409 3.34 17.93 24.93
N ALA A 410 3.75 18.60 23.86
CA ALA A 410 4.95 19.41 23.81
C ALA A 410 5.05 20.46 24.93
N GLU A 411 4.00 21.27 25.15
CA GLU A 411 4.00 22.30 26.22
C GLU A 411 4.19 21.72 27.62
N ALA A 412 3.54 20.59 27.92
CA ALA A 412 3.69 19.92 29.20
C ALA A 412 5.12 19.40 29.40
N MET A 413 5.72 18.84 28.34
CA MET A 413 7.10 18.33 28.37
C MET A 413 8.12 19.47 28.52
N LYS A 414 7.95 20.55 27.76
CA LYS A 414 8.78 21.75 27.81
C LYS A 414 8.76 22.41 29.18
N LYS A 415 7.58 22.52 29.81
CA LYS A 415 7.44 23.06 31.17
C LYS A 415 8.12 22.18 32.23
N ALA A 416 7.99 20.85 32.11
CA ALA A 416 8.54 19.91 33.08
C ALA A 416 10.06 19.72 32.94
N TYR A 417 10.59 19.73 31.71
CA TYR A 417 11.98 19.38 31.40
C TYR A 417 12.61 20.35 30.38
N PRO A 418 12.73 21.66 30.70
CA PRO A 418 13.06 22.69 29.70
C PRO A 418 14.43 22.47 29.04
N LYS A 419 15.46 22.09 29.80
CA LYS A 419 16.81 21.86 29.26
C LYS A 419 16.88 20.64 28.33
N GLN A 420 16.24 19.55 28.74
CA GLN A 420 16.18 18.32 27.95
C GLN A 420 15.35 18.55 26.68
N TRP A 421 14.25 19.29 26.79
CA TRP A 421 13.42 19.69 25.66
C TRP A 421 14.22 20.49 24.62
N GLU A 422 14.97 21.51 25.05
CA GLU A 422 15.81 22.31 24.17
C GLU A 422 16.86 21.47 23.43
N ASN A 423 17.61 20.63 24.16
CA ASN A 423 18.60 19.73 23.56
C ASN A 423 17.97 18.72 22.59
N ALA A 424 16.80 18.19 22.93
CA ALA A 424 16.08 17.26 22.08
C ALA A 424 15.52 17.93 20.81
N CYS A 425 15.07 19.20 20.90
CA CYS A 425 14.69 20.00 19.74
C CYS A 425 15.87 20.25 18.81
N TYR A 426 17.07 20.52 19.36
CA TYR A 426 18.29 20.61 18.56
C TYR A 426 18.57 19.30 17.83
N ASN A 427 18.51 18.15 18.51
CA ASN A 427 18.73 16.85 17.88
C ASN A 427 17.69 16.55 16.80
N LEU A 428 16.40 16.83 17.05
CA LEU A 428 15.33 16.67 16.05
C LEU A 428 15.54 17.56 14.82
N SER A 429 16.05 18.79 15.01
CA SER A 429 16.33 19.72 13.92
C SER A 429 17.36 19.18 12.91
N GLY A 430 18.24 18.27 13.35
CA GLY A 430 19.20 17.60 12.49
C GLY A 430 18.64 16.47 11.64
N TYR A 431 17.43 15.97 11.93
CA TYR A 431 16.70 15.02 11.07
C TYR A 431 16.11 15.76 9.87
N TRP A 432 17.01 16.20 9.00
CA TRP A 432 16.74 17.18 7.96
C TRP A 432 15.66 16.73 6.97
N LYS A 433 15.52 15.43 6.69
CA LYS A 433 14.46 14.89 5.81
C LYS A 433 13.06 15.04 6.41
N VAL A 434 12.94 14.81 7.72
CA VAL A 434 11.69 15.05 8.46
C VAL A 434 11.35 16.54 8.42
N MET A 435 12.33 17.40 8.70
CA MET A 435 12.14 18.85 8.68
C MET A 435 11.84 19.40 7.28
N ASN A 436 12.51 18.90 6.25
CA ASN A 436 12.24 19.31 4.87
C ASN A 436 10.80 18.96 4.48
N ASN A 437 10.33 17.75 4.82
CA ASN A 437 8.92 17.39 4.60
C ASN A 437 7.96 18.30 5.37
N ILE A 438 8.20 18.57 6.67
CA ILE A 438 7.32 19.42 7.47
C ILE A 438 7.23 20.85 6.91
N PHE A 439 8.35 21.44 6.48
CA PHE A 439 8.38 22.85 6.10
C PHE A 439 8.16 23.13 4.61
N TYR A 440 8.60 22.22 3.75
CA TYR A 440 8.58 22.33 2.28
C TYR A 440 7.69 21.30 1.58
N GLY A 441 7.17 20.30 2.30
CA GLY A 441 6.29 19.30 1.71
C GLY A 441 4.97 19.89 1.20
N ASP A 442 4.21 19.02 0.54
CA ASP A 442 2.99 19.37 -0.16
C ASP A 442 1.92 20.03 0.73
N LYS A 443 1.03 20.81 0.11
CA LYS A 443 -0.02 21.53 0.83
C LYS A 443 -1.28 20.68 0.95
N PHE A 444 -1.36 19.89 2.01
CA PHE A 444 -2.60 19.24 2.44
C PHE A 444 -2.80 19.42 3.95
N ASN A 445 -4.05 19.36 4.40
CA ASN A 445 -4.46 19.79 5.74
C ASN A 445 -3.62 19.20 6.88
N ASP A 446 -3.38 17.88 6.87
CA ASP A 446 -2.68 17.21 7.98
C ASP A 446 -1.22 17.65 8.10
N LEU A 447 -0.52 17.87 6.99
CA LEU A 447 0.86 18.37 7.00
C LEU A 447 0.93 19.86 7.36
N VAL A 448 -0.06 20.66 6.94
CA VAL A 448 -0.18 22.07 7.34
C VAL A 448 -0.36 22.18 8.86
N GLN A 449 -1.26 21.40 9.44
CA GLN A 449 -1.48 21.36 10.89
C GLN A 449 -0.23 20.88 11.64
N LEU A 450 0.47 19.86 11.13
CA LEU A 450 1.72 19.39 11.73
C LEU A 450 2.78 20.49 11.71
N LYS A 451 2.93 21.20 10.58
CA LYS A 451 3.86 22.33 10.45
C LYS A 451 3.57 23.43 11.45
N GLU A 452 2.31 23.82 11.63
CA GLU A 452 1.92 24.83 12.61
C GLU A 452 2.31 24.43 14.03
N LYS A 453 2.09 23.15 14.41
CA LYS A 453 2.51 22.64 15.72
C LYS A 453 4.02 22.74 15.92
N PHE A 454 4.82 22.44 14.88
CA PHE A 454 6.27 22.59 14.94
C PHE A 454 6.70 24.05 15.07
N ILE A 455 6.06 24.98 14.34
CA ILE A 455 6.34 26.43 14.45
C ILE A 455 6.08 26.93 15.87
N VAL A 456 4.97 26.53 16.50
CA VAL A 456 4.65 26.90 17.90
C VAL A 456 5.74 26.44 18.88
N GLN A 457 6.40 25.32 18.60
CA GLN A 457 7.51 24.81 19.41
C GLN A 457 8.86 25.49 19.12
N GLY A 458 8.90 26.47 18.20
CA GLY A 458 10.10 27.24 17.88
C GLY A 458 10.96 26.64 16.78
N PHE A 459 10.51 25.59 16.09
CA PHE A 459 11.22 25.06 14.93
C PHE A 459 11.21 26.06 13.78
N LYS A 460 12.38 26.28 13.19
CA LYS A 460 12.57 27.16 12.04
C LYS A 460 12.45 26.35 10.74
N LYS A 461 12.12 27.05 9.66
CA LYS A 461 12.19 26.51 8.31
C LYS A 461 13.68 26.35 7.92
N PRO A 462 14.11 25.19 7.37
CA PRO A 462 15.48 25.04 6.85
C PRO A 462 15.79 26.07 5.77
N ALA A 463 17.03 26.53 5.67
CA ALA A 463 17.47 27.59 4.76
C ALA A 463 17.19 27.24 3.28
N GLU A 464 17.36 25.97 2.91
CA GLU A 464 17.15 25.47 1.56
C GLU A 464 16.12 24.34 1.51
N ILE A 465 15.39 24.27 0.40
CA ILE A 465 14.63 23.07 0.03
C ILE A 465 15.61 21.99 -0.42
N ALA A 466 15.42 20.75 0.02
CA ALA A 466 16.30 19.67 -0.37
C ALA A 466 16.06 19.31 -1.84
N LYS A 467 17.12 18.96 -2.55
CA LYS A 467 17.01 18.51 -3.94
C LYS A 467 16.38 17.12 -3.97
N SER A 468 15.65 16.81 -5.05
CA SER A 468 14.99 15.51 -5.20
C SER A 468 15.98 14.36 -5.03
N ASP A 469 17.14 14.41 -5.69
CA ASP A 469 18.17 13.37 -5.57
C ASP A 469 18.61 13.13 -4.11
N GLU A 470 18.74 14.18 -3.30
CA GLU A 470 19.09 14.03 -1.89
C GLU A 470 17.95 13.36 -1.09
N LEU A 471 16.69 13.73 -1.36
CA LEU A 471 15.54 13.14 -0.68
C LEU A 471 15.40 11.65 -1.00
N PHE A 472 15.63 11.27 -2.26
CA PHE A 472 15.45 9.91 -2.76
C PHE A 472 16.66 9.01 -2.57
N ASN A 473 17.90 9.52 -2.62
CA ASN A 473 19.09 8.68 -2.69
C ASN A 473 20.10 8.88 -1.55
N ASP A 474 20.07 10.02 -0.83
CA ASP A 474 21.00 10.26 0.28
C ASP A 474 20.66 9.36 1.49
N LYS A 475 21.63 8.58 1.97
CA LYS A 475 21.49 7.70 3.14
C LYS A 475 21.77 8.41 4.46
N VAL A 476 22.28 9.65 4.43
CA VAL A 476 22.53 10.46 5.62
C VAL A 476 21.19 10.98 6.16
N PHE A 477 20.78 10.47 7.32
CA PHE A 477 19.52 10.84 7.97
C PHE A 477 19.66 11.97 9.01
N TRP A 478 20.88 12.26 9.46
CA TRP A 478 21.15 13.33 10.44
C TRP A 478 22.28 14.24 9.97
N LYS A 479 22.03 15.56 9.99
CA LYS A 479 22.99 16.63 9.68
C LYS A 479 23.03 17.61 10.87
N LYS A 480 24.17 18.27 11.08
CA LYS A 480 24.28 19.30 12.13
C LYS A 480 23.32 20.47 11.83
N PRO A 481 22.48 20.90 12.79
CA PRO A 481 21.53 21.99 12.57
C PRO A 481 22.15 23.30 12.06
N GLU A 482 23.38 23.64 12.46
CA GLU A 482 24.05 24.88 12.04
C GLU A 482 24.29 24.94 10.52
N GLY A 483 24.34 23.79 9.83
CA GLY A 483 24.44 23.73 8.38
C GLY A 483 23.09 23.71 7.65
N LEU A 484 21.97 23.73 8.38
CA LEU A 484 20.62 23.59 7.82
C LEU A 484 19.76 24.86 7.96
N TYR A 485 20.05 25.75 8.92
CA TYR A 485 19.18 26.86 9.32
C TYR A 485 19.86 28.22 9.34
#